data_AF-A0A2V8C7Y5-F1
#
_entry.id   AF-A0A2V8C7Y5-F1
#
_cell.length_a   1.000
_cell.length_b   1.000
_cell.length_c   1.000
_cell.angle_alpha   90.00
_cell.angle_beta   90.00
_cell.angle_gamma   90.00
#
_symmetry.space_group_name_H-M   'P 1'
#
loop_
_entity.id
_entity.type
_entity.pdbx_description
1 polymer ?
#
loop_
_entity_poly.entity_id
_entity_poly.type
_entity_poly.pdbx_seq_one_letter_code
_entity_poly.pdbx_strand_id
1 'polypeptide(L)'
;MSFRVFCLFVGFAGYALVARPHLPAADDPIFIESAAATGLAFTHVNGATGNYYLPEMMGAGVALFDYDNDGDLDVFLVQGGALPSPAREAPTSRLFRNDLTIGADSRRTLHFTDVTERSGAGVRGYGMGAAVGDYDNDGYLDLLVTSFGSIALLHNNGNGTFTDVTRQAGISDSAWSTSAAFFDYDRDGYLDLFVARYVDFTAAANKLCNDPVGTRDYCSPRVYRPVPARLFRNDGRGHFVDVTAAAGVSKAYGAGLGVAVGDYNGDGWLDAYVANDGTPNQLWLNRHDGTFVDEGPLSGAALKAWASRRATSISTATKICSSRTSSERRRCCT
;
A
#
# COMPACT_ATOMS: atom_id res chain seq x y z
N MET A 1 -80.47 14.56 56.60
CA MET A 1 -80.79 13.12 56.58
C MET A 1 -80.35 12.56 55.24
N SER A 2 -79.50 11.54 55.31
CA SER A 2 -78.87 10.82 54.20
C SER A 2 -79.91 10.02 53.42
N PHE A 3 -79.90 10.09 52.09
CA PHE A 3 -80.25 8.95 51.23
C PHE A 3 -79.49 9.08 49.91
N ARG A 4 -78.52 8.17 49.72
CA ARG A 4 -77.79 7.93 48.48
C ARG A 4 -78.70 7.15 47.52
N VAL A 5 -78.75 7.56 46.25
CA VAL A 5 -79.21 6.70 45.15
C VAL A 5 -77.98 6.39 44.30
N PHE A 6 -77.69 5.09 44.19
CA PHE A 6 -76.64 4.53 43.35
C PHE A 6 -77.11 4.52 41.89
N CYS A 7 -76.32 5.14 40.99
CA CYS A 7 -76.43 4.90 39.55
C CYS A 7 -75.24 4.03 39.11
N LEU A 8 -75.59 2.89 38.51
CA LEU A 8 -74.68 1.88 37.98
C LEU A 8 -74.12 2.39 36.64
N PHE A 9 -72.80 2.57 36.54
CA PHE A 9 -72.12 2.69 35.24
C PHE A 9 -71.25 1.45 35.03
N VAL A 10 -71.59 0.69 34.00
CA VAL A 10 -70.81 -0.45 33.50
C VAL A 10 -69.64 0.12 32.71
N GLY A 11 -68.42 0.04 33.27
CA GLY A 11 -67.19 0.40 32.58
C GLY A 11 -66.48 -0.84 32.02
N PHE A 12 -66.51 -1.02 30.71
CA PHE A 12 -65.67 -2.02 30.02
C PHE A 12 -64.20 -1.57 30.11
N ALA A 13 -63.39 -2.29 30.91
CA ALA A 13 -61.93 -2.14 30.90
C ALA A 13 -61.35 -2.93 29.71
N GLY A 14 -61.28 -2.29 28.55
CA GLY A 14 -60.52 -2.82 27.41
C GLY A 14 -59.02 -2.67 27.68
N TYR A 15 -58.33 -3.79 27.94
CA TYR A 15 -56.87 -3.82 27.88
C TYR A 15 -56.44 -3.69 26.42
N ALA A 16 -56.10 -2.48 25.98
CA ALA A 16 -55.38 -2.31 24.74
C ALA A 16 -53.93 -2.78 24.94
N LEU A 17 -53.57 -3.92 24.35
CA LEU A 17 -52.16 -4.27 24.17
C LEU A 17 -51.56 -3.17 23.28
N VAL A 18 -50.75 -2.29 23.87
CA VAL A 18 -49.89 -1.39 23.11
C VAL A 18 -48.82 -2.27 22.48
N ALA A 19 -48.99 -2.57 21.19
CA ALA A 19 -47.94 -3.20 20.40
C ALA A 19 -46.71 -2.31 20.47
N ARG A 20 -45.59 -2.87 20.95
CA ARG A 20 -44.30 -2.17 20.89
C ARG A 20 -44.01 -1.90 19.41
N PRO A 21 -43.63 -0.67 19.02
CA PRO A 21 -43.20 -0.42 17.65
C PRO A 21 -42.06 -1.37 17.32
N HIS A 22 -42.20 -2.12 16.23
CA HIS A 22 -41.09 -2.87 15.66
C HIS A 22 -40.00 -1.85 15.33
N LEU A 23 -38.89 -1.90 16.08
CA LEU A 23 -37.67 -1.23 15.66
C LEU A 23 -37.27 -1.85 14.32
N PRO A 24 -37.02 -1.05 13.26
CA PRO A 24 -36.52 -1.60 12.01
C PRO A 24 -35.26 -2.42 12.29
N ALA A 25 -35.18 -3.59 11.64
CA ALA A 25 -33.98 -4.43 11.70
C ALA A 25 -32.75 -3.58 11.33
N ALA A 26 -31.63 -3.82 12.02
CA ALA A 26 -30.39 -3.09 11.80
C ALA A 26 -30.05 -3.06 10.30
N ASP A 27 -29.76 -1.87 9.77
CA ASP A 27 -29.36 -1.66 8.38
C ASP A 27 -28.21 -2.62 8.01
N ASP A 28 -28.23 -3.14 6.79
CA ASP A 28 -27.16 -4.00 6.28
C ASP A 28 -25.79 -3.31 6.46
N PRO A 29 -24.75 -4.04 6.90
CA PRO A 29 -23.45 -3.45 7.16
C PRO A 29 -22.82 -2.93 5.86
N ILE A 30 -22.21 -1.73 5.93
CA ILE A 30 -21.52 -1.10 4.78
C ILE A 30 -20.27 -1.89 4.37
N PHE A 31 -19.67 -2.65 5.30
CA PHE A 31 -18.56 -3.55 5.05
C PHE A 31 -18.80 -4.90 5.73
N ILE A 32 -18.45 -5.97 5.04
CA ILE A 32 -18.57 -7.35 5.53
C ILE A 32 -17.16 -7.94 5.52
N GLU A 33 -16.73 -8.48 6.66
CA GLU A 33 -15.51 -9.29 6.74
C GLU A 33 -15.75 -10.59 5.96
N SER A 34 -14.87 -10.91 5.00
CA SER A 34 -15.04 -12.07 4.12
C SER A 34 -13.77 -12.87 3.94
N ALA A 35 -12.63 -12.46 4.51
CA ALA A 35 -11.33 -13.07 4.22
C ALA A 35 -11.31 -14.55 4.59
N ALA A 36 -11.82 -14.91 5.78
CA ALA A 36 -11.92 -16.30 6.19
C ALA A 36 -12.90 -17.10 5.31
N ALA A 37 -14.03 -16.50 4.91
CA ALA A 37 -15.05 -17.14 4.08
C ALA A 37 -14.57 -17.39 2.64
N THR A 38 -13.68 -16.55 2.13
CA THR A 38 -13.11 -16.68 0.79
C THR A 38 -11.77 -17.40 0.77
N GLY A 39 -11.24 -17.87 1.90
CA GLY A 39 -9.94 -18.57 1.95
C GLY A 39 -8.71 -17.66 2.00
N LEU A 40 -8.88 -16.33 2.08
CA LEU A 40 -7.80 -15.35 2.22
C LEU A 40 -7.33 -15.27 3.68
N ALA A 41 -6.75 -16.36 4.19
CA ALA A 41 -6.30 -16.48 5.57
C ALA A 41 -4.86 -15.98 5.75
N PHE A 42 -4.70 -14.75 6.25
CA PHE A 42 -3.40 -14.14 6.50
C PHE A 42 -3.39 -13.34 7.81
N THR A 43 -2.30 -13.49 8.58
CA THR A 43 -2.05 -12.69 9.78
C THR A 43 -0.71 -11.99 9.64
N HIS A 44 -0.72 -10.67 9.67
CA HIS A 44 0.50 -9.87 9.70
C HIS A 44 1.18 -9.92 11.08
N VAL A 45 2.49 -10.11 11.10
CA VAL A 45 3.33 -10.12 12.29
C VAL A 45 4.29 -8.94 12.22
N ASN A 46 4.06 -7.92 13.04
CA ASN A 46 4.95 -6.76 13.14
C ASN A 46 6.24 -7.04 13.94
N GLY A 47 6.36 -8.21 14.55
CA GLY A 47 7.56 -8.64 15.27
C GLY A 47 7.90 -7.84 16.53
N ALA A 48 6.93 -7.13 17.13
CA ALA A 48 7.17 -6.32 18.30
C ALA A 48 7.65 -7.16 19.50
N THR A 49 8.82 -6.80 20.06
CA THR A 49 9.40 -7.48 21.25
C THR A 49 9.48 -6.58 22.48
N GLY A 50 8.92 -5.37 22.42
CA GLY A 50 9.06 -4.35 23.46
C GLY A 50 10.35 -3.52 23.38
N ASN A 51 11.15 -3.69 22.33
CA ASN A 51 12.32 -2.84 22.04
C ASN A 51 11.93 -1.53 21.34
N TYR A 52 10.69 -1.41 20.86
CA TYR A 52 10.18 -0.25 20.12
C TYR A 52 11.05 0.07 18.91
N TYR A 53 11.33 -0.94 18.09
CA TYR A 53 12.05 -0.72 16.84
C TYR A 53 11.13 0.00 15.86
N LEU A 54 11.65 1.03 15.17
CA LEU A 54 10.83 1.87 14.29
C LEU A 54 10.02 1.08 13.23
N PRO A 55 10.52 -0.03 12.62
CA PRO A 55 9.72 -0.82 11.69
C PRO A 55 8.46 -1.45 12.29
N GLU A 56 8.40 -1.71 13.60
CA GLU A 56 7.28 -2.42 14.29
C GLU A 56 5.94 -1.65 14.22
N MET A 57 6.01 -0.33 13.99
CA MET A 57 4.82 0.52 13.82
C MET A 57 4.42 0.72 12.35
N MET A 58 5.20 0.20 11.40
CA MET A 58 4.93 0.33 9.97
C MET A 58 4.00 -0.79 9.53
N GLY A 59 2.97 -0.43 8.75
CA GLY A 59 2.13 -1.40 8.06
C GLY A 59 2.85 -2.01 6.85
N ALA A 60 2.42 -3.19 6.45
CA ALA A 60 2.88 -3.84 5.23
C ALA A 60 1.94 -3.56 4.04
N GLY A 61 2.47 -3.72 2.83
CA GLY A 61 1.75 -3.52 1.59
C GLY A 61 0.99 -4.75 1.08
N VAL A 62 0.23 -4.52 0.01
CA VAL A 62 -0.49 -5.53 -0.76
C VAL A 62 -0.27 -5.24 -2.24
N ALA A 63 -0.19 -6.28 -3.06
CA ALA A 63 -0.30 -6.17 -4.51
C ALA A 63 -1.50 -6.99 -5.00
N LEU A 64 -2.25 -6.41 -5.95
CA LEU A 64 -3.33 -7.06 -6.67
C LEU A 64 -2.92 -7.13 -8.14
N PHE A 65 -2.77 -8.34 -8.68
CA PHE A 65 -2.31 -8.56 -10.04
C PHE A 65 -2.67 -9.95 -10.51
N ASP A 66 -2.80 -10.14 -11.81
CA ASP A 66 -3.04 -11.44 -12.45
C ASP A 66 -1.68 -12.13 -12.64
N TYR A 67 -1.29 -13.05 -11.75
CA TYR A 67 0.05 -13.66 -11.81
C TYR A 67 0.13 -14.86 -12.75
N ASP A 68 -1.00 -15.49 -13.08
CA ASP A 68 -1.06 -16.64 -13.98
C ASP A 68 -1.82 -16.39 -15.29
N ASN A 69 -2.15 -15.12 -15.57
CA ASN A 69 -2.78 -14.61 -16.79
C ASN A 69 -4.16 -15.27 -17.06
N ASP A 70 -4.91 -15.57 -16.00
CA ASP A 70 -6.24 -16.20 -16.11
C ASP A 70 -7.41 -15.20 -16.18
N GLY A 71 -7.10 -13.90 -16.10
CA GLY A 71 -8.01 -12.79 -16.30
C GLY A 71 -8.68 -12.27 -15.02
N ASP A 72 -8.24 -12.74 -13.85
CA ASP A 72 -8.67 -12.20 -12.57
C ASP A 72 -7.48 -11.73 -11.69
N LEU A 73 -7.77 -11.00 -10.61
CA LEU A 73 -6.71 -10.43 -9.76
C LEU A 73 -6.45 -11.31 -8.56
N ASP A 74 -5.21 -11.76 -8.44
CA ASP A 74 -4.66 -12.46 -7.29
C ASP A 74 -4.21 -11.48 -6.21
N VAL A 75 -3.91 -12.00 -5.01
CA VAL A 75 -3.53 -11.19 -3.86
C VAL A 75 -2.16 -11.61 -3.34
N PHE A 76 -1.21 -10.68 -3.36
CA PHE A 76 0.04 -10.83 -2.63
C PHE A 76 0.04 -9.95 -1.37
N LEU A 77 0.22 -10.58 -0.22
CA LEU A 77 0.25 -9.92 1.09
C LEU A 77 1.68 -9.92 1.65
N VAL A 78 2.22 -8.73 1.88
CA VAL A 78 3.56 -8.54 2.41
C VAL A 78 3.58 -8.83 3.91
N GLN A 79 4.60 -9.53 4.37
CA GLN A 79 4.75 -9.94 5.77
C GLN A 79 5.89 -9.18 6.47
N GLY A 80 5.67 -8.84 7.74
CA GLY A 80 6.70 -8.34 8.64
C GLY A 80 7.50 -9.48 9.29
N GLY A 81 8.29 -9.17 10.31
CA GLY A 81 9.07 -10.21 10.97
C GLY A 81 9.75 -9.73 12.24
N ALA A 82 10.52 -10.60 12.88
CA ALA A 82 11.30 -10.22 14.05
C ALA A 82 12.51 -9.37 13.67
N LEU A 83 12.88 -8.43 14.54
CA LEU A 83 14.11 -7.64 14.48
C LEU A 83 14.97 -7.90 15.73
N PRO A 84 16.31 -7.79 15.66
CA PRO A 84 17.12 -7.31 14.51
C PRO A 84 17.31 -8.33 13.38
N SER A 85 16.97 -9.60 13.61
CA SER A 85 17.16 -10.67 12.64
C SER A 85 15.88 -11.48 12.50
N PRO A 86 15.54 -11.92 11.27
CA PRO A 86 14.40 -12.81 11.06
C PRO A 86 14.59 -14.10 11.85
N ALA A 87 13.52 -14.56 12.52
CA ALA A 87 13.51 -15.88 13.11
C ALA A 87 13.61 -16.95 12.00
N ARG A 88 14.26 -18.09 12.29
CA ARG A 88 14.40 -19.20 11.33
C ARG A 88 13.06 -19.71 10.80
N GLU A 89 12.01 -19.62 11.62
CA GLU A 89 10.64 -20.00 11.31
C GLU A 89 9.71 -18.78 11.11
N ALA A 90 10.29 -17.62 10.76
CA ALA A 90 9.50 -16.43 10.53
C ALA A 90 8.49 -16.65 9.38
N PRO A 91 7.26 -16.13 9.51
CA PRO A 91 6.28 -16.16 8.44
C PRO A 91 6.83 -15.41 7.22
N THR A 92 6.41 -15.84 6.03
CA THR A 92 6.76 -15.19 4.77
C THR A 92 5.61 -14.32 4.29
N SER A 93 5.90 -13.45 3.33
CA SER A 93 4.86 -12.89 2.47
C SER A 93 4.13 -14.03 1.76
N ARG A 94 2.88 -13.80 1.38
CA ARG A 94 2.01 -14.84 0.83
C ARG A 94 1.36 -14.42 -0.47
N LEU A 95 1.29 -15.36 -1.42
CA LEU A 95 0.55 -15.22 -2.67
C LEU A 95 -0.69 -16.11 -2.61
N PHE A 96 -1.84 -15.52 -2.89
CA PHE A 96 -3.12 -16.20 -2.96
C PHE A 96 -3.67 -16.08 -4.37
N ARG A 97 -3.80 -17.21 -5.06
CA ARG A 97 -4.48 -17.25 -6.36
C ARG A 97 -5.97 -17.07 -6.16
N ASN A 98 -6.59 -16.22 -6.95
CA ASN A 98 -8.03 -16.10 -7.03
C ASN A 98 -8.60 -17.19 -7.95
N ASP A 99 -9.50 -18.00 -7.41
CA ASP A 99 -10.19 -19.09 -8.10
C ASP A 99 -11.65 -18.67 -8.42
N LEU A 100 -11.84 -17.44 -8.91
CA LEU A 100 -13.18 -16.89 -9.15
C LEU A 100 -13.94 -17.75 -10.15
N THR A 101 -15.12 -18.22 -9.74
CA THR A 101 -16.03 -18.92 -10.66
C THR A 101 -17.27 -18.07 -10.96
N ILE A 102 -17.71 -18.11 -12.22
CA ILE A 102 -18.95 -17.48 -12.67
C ILE A 102 -19.92 -18.59 -13.08
N GLY A 103 -21.01 -18.73 -12.32
CA GLY A 103 -22.07 -19.68 -12.61
C GLY A 103 -22.87 -19.31 -13.86
N ALA A 104 -23.64 -20.27 -14.39
CA ALA A 104 -24.53 -20.04 -15.53
C ALA A 104 -25.61 -18.96 -15.28
N ASP A 105 -25.91 -18.70 -14.01
CA ASP A 105 -26.78 -17.63 -13.51
C ASP A 105 -26.04 -16.28 -13.35
N SER A 106 -24.80 -16.17 -13.83
CA SER A 106 -23.89 -15.04 -13.63
C SER A 106 -23.48 -14.79 -12.17
N ARG A 107 -23.75 -15.72 -11.25
CA ARG A 107 -23.32 -15.59 -9.86
C ARG A 107 -21.81 -15.79 -9.75
N ARG A 108 -21.14 -14.82 -9.12
CA ARG A 108 -19.71 -14.84 -8.84
C ARG A 108 -19.45 -15.47 -7.48
N THR A 109 -18.58 -16.48 -7.43
CA THR A 109 -18.14 -17.12 -6.19
C THR A 109 -16.64 -16.95 -6.06
N LEU A 110 -16.21 -16.11 -5.12
CA LEU A 110 -14.82 -15.79 -4.87
C LEU A 110 -14.20 -16.81 -3.92
N HIS A 111 -13.05 -17.37 -4.29
CA HIS A 111 -12.24 -18.21 -3.43
C HIS A 111 -10.77 -17.93 -3.69
N PHE A 112 -9.94 -18.00 -2.67
CA PHE A 112 -8.51 -17.80 -2.74
C PHE A 112 -7.79 -19.05 -2.27
N THR A 113 -6.90 -19.58 -3.10
CA THR A 113 -5.99 -20.66 -2.75
C THR A 113 -4.63 -20.06 -2.38
N ASP A 114 -4.07 -20.44 -1.23
CA ASP A 114 -2.68 -20.09 -0.90
C ASP A 114 -1.71 -20.89 -1.81
N VAL A 115 -0.97 -20.16 -2.64
CA VAL A 115 -0.03 -20.71 -3.63
C VAL A 115 1.42 -20.38 -3.29
N THR A 116 1.68 -19.85 -2.09
CA THR A 116 2.98 -19.29 -1.69
C THR A 116 4.13 -20.28 -1.88
N GLU A 117 3.95 -21.52 -1.43
CA GLU A 117 5.01 -22.55 -1.50
C GLU A 117 5.26 -22.99 -2.95
N ARG A 118 4.19 -23.33 -3.69
CA ARG A 118 4.30 -23.84 -5.05
C ARG A 118 4.79 -22.79 -6.06
N SER A 119 4.46 -21.53 -5.82
CA SER A 119 4.89 -20.41 -6.68
C SER A 119 6.29 -19.92 -6.34
N GLY A 120 6.83 -20.21 -5.16
CA GLY A 120 8.11 -19.64 -4.72
C GLY A 120 8.03 -18.16 -4.33
N ALA A 121 6.84 -17.56 -4.27
CA ALA A 121 6.65 -16.13 -3.96
C ALA A 121 6.87 -15.78 -2.46
N GLY A 122 7.18 -16.76 -1.61
CA GLY A 122 7.34 -16.59 -0.17
C GLY A 122 8.56 -15.77 0.26
N VAL A 123 8.52 -14.45 0.06
CA VAL A 123 9.60 -13.53 0.47
C VAL A 123 9.72 -13.49 1.99
N ARG A 124 10.95 -13.68 2.48
CA ARG A 124 11.35 -13.61 3.89
C ARG A 124 11.99 -12.26 4.20
N GLY A 125 11.71 -11.72 5.38
CA GLY A 125 12.29 -10.48 5.85
C GLY A 125 11.27 -9.65 6.60
N TYR A 126 11.55 -8.36 6.73
CA TYR A 126 10.60 -7.40 7.27
C TYR A 126 10.07 -6.54 6.12
N GLY A 127 9.05 -7.04 5.42
CA GLY A 127 8.48 -6.39 4.25
C GLY A 127 7.73 -5.10 4.59
N MET A 128 7.67 -4.18 3.63
CA MET A 128 7.03 -2.86 3.74
C MET A 128 6.00 -2.63 2.65
N GLY A 129 6.30 -3.02 1.42
CA GLY A 129 5.52 -2.66 0.25
C GLY A 129 5.72 -3.65 -0.89
N ALA A 130 4.84 -3.59 -1.88
CA ALA A 130 4.94 -4.35 -3.10
C ALA A 130 4.65 -3.45 -4.32
N ALA A 131 5.28 -3.75 -5.43
CA ALA A 131 5.02 -3.14 -6.73
C ALA A 131 5.02 -4.24 -7.80
N VAL A 132 4.21 -4.05 -8.84
CA VAL A 132 4.04 -5.03 -9.92
C VAL A 132 4.29 -4.35 -11.25
N GLY A 133 4.96 -5.04 -12.16
CA GLY A 133 5.23 -4.59 -13.52
C GLY A 133 5.93 -5.69 -14.31
N ASP A 134 5.63 -5.80 -15.60
CA ASP A 134 6.35 -6.65 -16.55
C ASP A 134 7.67 -5.95 -16.90
N TYR A 135 8.75 -6.24 -16.15
CA TYR A 135 9.98 -5.46 -16.27
C TYR A 135 10.87 -5.92 -17.43
N ASP A 136 10.65 -7.12 -17.96
CA ASP A 136 11.42 -7.68 -19.09
C ASP A 136 10.58 -7.82 -20.38
N ASN A 137 9.35 -7.33 -20.38
CA ASN A 137 8.41 -7.29 -21.51
C ASN A 137 8.09 -8.71 -22.04
N ASP A 138 7.98 -9.70 -21.15
CA ASP A 138 7.68 -11.08 -21.52
C ASP A 138 6.17 -11.41 -21.50
N GLY A 139 5.34 -10.46 -21.04
CA GLY A 139 3.89 -10.58 -20.95
C GLY A 139 3.39 -11.17 -19.62
N TYR A 140 4.28 -11.42 -18.65
CA TYR A 140 3.95 -11.87 -17.31
C TYR A 140 4.33 -10.81 -16.27
N LEU A 141 3.40 -10.50 -15.38
CA LEU A 141 3.66 -9.49 -14.36
C LEU A 141 4.64 -10.01 -13.31
N ASP A 142 5.73 -9.27 -13.09
CA ASP A 142 6.72 -9.53 -12.06
C ASP A 142 6.41 -8.78 -10.76
N LEU A 143 7.00 -9.25 -9.65
CA LEU A 143 6.71 -8.75 -8.32
C LEU A 143 7.97 -8.23 -7.62
N LEU A 144 7.93 -6.96 -7.22
CA LEU A 144 8.92 -6.34 -6.37
C LEU A 144 8.39 -6.22 -4.94
N VAL A 145 9.19 -6.60 -3.95
CA VAL A 145 8.89 -6.46 -2.51
C VAL A 145 9.93 -5.58 -1.85
N THR A 146 9.52 -4.40 -1.39
CA THR A 146 10.36 -3.49 -0.60
C THR A 146 10.36 -3.92 0.86
N SER A 147 11.52 -3.90 1.52
CA SER A 147 11.66 -4.33 2.92
C SER A 147 12.60 -3.42 3.72
N PHE A 148 12.61 -3.60 5.04
CA PHE A 148 13.71 -3.12 5.87
C PHE A 148 14.93 -4.04 5.70
N GLY A 149 16.02 -3.50 5.14
CA GLY A 149 17.31 -4.20 5.02
C GLY A 149 17.49 -5.03 3.75
N SER A 150 16.48 -5.13 2.88
CA SER A 150 16.56 -5.78 1.58
C SER A 150 15.44 -5.32 0.64
N ILE A 151 15.57 -5.67 -0.64
CA ILE A 151 14.49 -5.68 -1.63
C ILE A 151 14.50 -7.05 -2.31
N ALA A 152 13.36 -7.50 -2.83
CA ALA A 152 13.27 -8.70 -3.64
C ALA A 152 12.55 -8.39 -4.96
N LEU A 153 13.16 -8.69 -6.11
CA LEU A 153 12.50 -8.74 -7.41
C LEU A 153 12.33 -10.20 -7.81
N LEU A 154 11.09 -10.61 -7.94
CA LEU A 154 10.65 -11.93 -8.30
C LEU A 154 10.19 -11.90 -9.76
N HIS A 155 10.99 -12.51 -10.64
CA HIS A 155 10.63 -12.70 -12.04
C HIS A 155 9.59 -13.81 -12.17
N ASN A 156 8.50 -13.57 -12.90
CA ASN A 156 7.46 -14.54 -13.16
C ASN A 156 7.86 -15.45 -14.33
N ASN A 157 8.07 -16.74 -14.08
CA ASN A 157 8.56 -17.68 -15.09
C ASN A 157 7.48 -18.11 -16.12
N GLY A 158 6.29 -17.50 -16.11
CA GLY A 158 5.16 -17.79 -17.00
C GLY A 158 4.49 -19.16 -16.80
N ASN A 159 4.86 -19.87 -15.73
CA ASN A 159 4.34 -21.21 -15.38
C ASN A 159 3.75 -21.27 -13.96
N GLY A 160 3.39 -20.10 -13.40
CA GLY A 160 2.87 -19.94 -12.05
C GLY A 160 3.93 -20.01 -10.95
N THR A 161 5.21 -19.86 -11.31
CA THR A 161 6.33 -19.80 -10.35
C THR A 161 7.16 -18.55 -10.54
N PHE A 162 7.88 -18.17 -9.49
CA PHE A 162 8.75 -17.01 -9.45
C PHE A 162 10.21 -17.38 -9.18
N THR A 163 11.13 -16.61 -9.76
CA THR A 163 12.57 -16.66 -9.50
C THR A 163 13.05 -15.35 -8.90
N ASP A 164 13.76 -15.37 -7.76
CA ASP A 164 14.42 -14.16 -7.24
C ASP A 164 15.62 -13.76 -8.11
N VAL A 165 15.45 -12.67 -8.85
CA VAL A 165 16.46 -12.11 -9.76
C VAL A 165 17.12 -10.84 -9.20
N THR A 166 16.87 -10.45 -7.94
CA THR A 166 17.30 -9.17 -7.35
C THR A 166 18.77 -8.84 -7.59
N ARG A 167 19.66 -9.82 -7.40
CA ARG A 167 21.10 -9.66 -7.60
C ARG A 167 21.45 -9.58 -9.09
N GLN A 168 20.82 -10.44 -9.89
CA GLN A 168 21.04 -10.47 -11.34
C GLN A 168 20.59 -9.15 -11.96
N ALA A 169 19.41 -8.65 -11.60
CA ALA A 169 18.84 -7.41 -12.09
C ALA A 169 19.59 -6.15 -11.59
N GLY A 170 20.54 -6.26 -10.65
CA GLY A 170 21.41 -5.16 -10.24
C GLY A 170 20.81 -4.19 -9.21
N ILE A 171 19.67 -4.52 -8.61
CA ILE A 171 18.93 -3.62 -7.70
C ILE A 171 19.08 -3.99 -6.21
N SER A 172 20.07 -4.81 -5.86
CA SER A 172 20.34 -5.13 -4.46
C SER A 172 20.58 -3.85 -3.65
N ASP A 173 19.79 -3.65 -2.60
CA ASP A 173 19.88 -2.52 -1.68
C ASP A 173 19.63 -3.02 -0.26
N SER A 174 20.41 -2.52 0.70
CA SER A 174 20.27 -2.82 2.13
C SER A 174 19.64 -1.68 2.92
N ALA A 175 19.31 -0.57 2.27
CA ALA A 175 18.58 0.52 2.88
C ALA A 175 17.13 0.12 3.21
N TRP A 176 16.47 0.94 4.02
CA TRP A 176 15.05 0.76 4.29
C TRP A 176 14.21 1.33 3.15
N SER A 177 13.66 0.44 2.32
CA SER A 177 12.74 0.77 1.24
C SER A 177 11.30 0.54 1.67
N THR A 178 10.41 1.48 1.35
CA THR A 178 9.01 1.49 1.86
C THR A 178 7.97 1.32 0.77
N SER A 179 8.22 1.89 -0.40
CA SER A 179 7.31 1.88 -1.54
C SER A 179 8.12 1.99 -2.82
N ALA A 180 7.56 1.49 -3.92
CA ALA A 180 8.18 1.55 -5.23
C ALA A 180 7.11 1.64 -6.32
N ALA A 181 7.51 2.05 -7.50
CA ALA A 181 6.67 2.04 -8.69
C ALA A 181 7.52 1.70 -9.93
N PHE A 182 6.94 0.88 -10.80
CA PHE A 182 7.43 0.66 -12.15
C PHE A 182 6.76 1.65 -13.11
N PHE A 183 7.55 2.30 -13.98
CA PHE A 183 7.06 3.17 -15.04
C PHE A 183 8.18 3.48 -16.04
N ASP A 184 7.84 3.68 -17.30
CA ASP A 184 8.78 4.08 -18.34
C ASP A 184 8.97 5.61 -18.31
N TYR A 185 10.05 6.08 -17.67
CA TYR A 185 10.24 7.53 -17.46
C TYR A 185 10.91 8.23 -18.63
N ASP A 186 11.66 7.50 -19.46
CA ASP A 186 12.39 8.06 -20.61
C ASP A 186 11.78 7.68 -21.97
N ARG A 187 10.70 6.90 -21.95
CA ARG A 187 9.92 6.43 -23.12
C ARG A 187 10.69 5.52 -24.04
N ASP A 188 11.59 4.71 -23.49
CA ASP A 188 12.35 3.72 -24.24
C ASP A 188 11.60 2.38 -24.42
N GLY A 189 10.43 2.23 -23.79
CA GLY A 189 9.57 1.06 -23.86
C GLY A 189 9.86 0.00 -22.80
N TYR A 190 10.75 0.27 -21.85
CA TYR A 190 11.03 -0.61 -20.72
C TYR A 190 10.61 0.05 -19.41
N LEU A 191 10.02 -0.74 -18.49
CA LEU A 191 9.64 -0.20 -17.19
C LEU A 191 10.89 0.04 -16.34
N ASP A 192 11.10 1.29 -15.95
CA ASP A 192 12.09 1.72 -14.98
C ASP A 192 11.55 1.56 -13.55
N LEU A 193 12.43 1.69 -12.56
CA LEU A 193 12.08 1.45 -11.17
C LEU A 193 12.44 2.65 -10.28
N PHE A 194 11.43 3.24 -9.64
CA PHE A 194 11.62 4.24 -8.59
C PHE A 194 11.31 3.64 -7.21
N VAL A 195 12.23 3.81 -6.26
CA VAL A 195 12.13 3.24 -4.91
C VAL A 195 12.21 4.35 -3.87
N ALA A 196 11.13 4.55 -3.11
CA ALA A 196 11.15 5.40 -1.93
C ALA A 196 11.90 4.70 -0.79
N ARG A 197 12.76 5.47 -0.12
CA ARG A 197 13.48 5.05 1.08
C ARG A 197 13.10 5.95 2.25
N TYR A 198 13.24 5.40 3.45
CA TYR A 198 12.73 6.03 4.65
C TYR A 198 13.82 6.80 5.40
N VAL A 199 14.37 6.21 6.45
CA VAL A 199 15.40 6.81 7.31
C VAL A 199 16.54 5.83 7.55
N ASP A 200 17.69 6.39 7.91
CA ASP A 200 18.89 5.67 8.30
C ASP A 200 18.74 5.11 9.71
N PHE A 201 17.94 4.04 9.80
CA PHE A 201 17.67 3.29 11.02
C PHE A 201 18.41 1.96 10.98
N THR A 202 19.03 1.60 12.10
CA THR A 202 19.49 0.23 12.37
C THR A 202 19.03 -0.18 13.76
N ALA A 203 18.81 -1.46 13.98
CA ALA A 203 18.42 -1.96 15.30
C ALA A 203 19.47 -1.67 16.38
N ALA A 204 20.76 -1.65 16.01
CA ALA A 204 21.86 -1.29 16.90
C ALA A 204 21.87 0.21 17.27
N ALA A 205 21.38 1.07 16.38
CA ALA A 205 21.25 2.51 16.62
C ALA A 205 19.83 2.92 17.06
N ASN A 206 19.02 1.97 17.52
CA ASN A 206 17.66 2.26 17.97
C ASN A 206 17.68 3.23 19.16
N LYS A 207 16.96 4.34 19.01
CA LYS A 207 16.91 5.41 20.02
C LYS A 207 15.86 5.13 21.08
N LEU A 208 16.04 5.72 22.26
CA LEU A 208 15.01 5.77 23.29
C LEU A 208 14.17 7.02 23.09
N CYS A 209 12.88 6.82 22.89
CA CYS A 209 11.89 7.89 22.79
C CYS A 209 10.77 7.62 23.78
N ASN A 210 10.13 8.70 24.21
CA ASN A 210 9.01 8.65 25.14
C ASN A 210 7.86 9.49 24.59
N ASP A 211 6.65 9.16 25.02
CA ASP A 211 5.47 9.98 24.82
C ASP A 211 5.57 11.31 25.62
N PRO A 212 4.64 12.26 25.43
CA PRO A 212 4.68 13.54 26.16
C PRO A 212 4.58 13.45 27.69
N VAL A 213 4.18 12.32 28.26
CA VAL A 213 4.09 12.11 29.71
C VAL A 213 5.25 11.27 30.26
N GLY A 214 6.22 10.91 29.41
CA GLY A 214 7.47 10.26 29.78
C GLY A 214 7.44 8.72 29.70
N THR A 215 6.38 8.11 29.18
CA THR A 215 6.31 6.66 28.98
C THR A 215 7.08 6.26 27.72
N ARG A 216 7.75 5.10 27.73
CA ARG A 216 8.43 4.57 26.54
C ARG A 216 7.46 4.52 25.36
N ASP A 217 7.89 5.09 24.24
CA ASP A 217 7.15 5.10 22.99
C ASP A 217 8.12 4.93 21.81
N TYR A 218 7.58 4.71 20.63
CA TYR A 218 8.37 4.70 19.41
C TYR A 218 8.86 6.09 19.03
N CYS A 219 10.00 6.13 18.34
CA CYS A 219 10.57 7.39 17.90
C CYS A 219 9.87 7.96 16.67
N SER A 220 9.66 9.28 16.65
CA SER A 220 9.34 10.00 15.42
C SER A 220 10.46 9.81 14.38
N PRO A 221 10.17 9.63 13.07
CA PRO A 221 11.20 9.51 12.05
C PRO A 221 12.14 10.72 11.99
N ARG A 222 11.70 11.90 12.47
CA ARG A 222 12.50 13.12 12.55
C ARG A 222 13.77 12.98 13.39
N VAL A 223 13.84 11.97 14.27
CA VAL A 223 15.06 11.72 15.05
C VAL A 223 16.14 10.99 14.23
N TYR A 224 15.79 10.38 13.11
CA TYR A 224 16.70 9.69 12.21
C TYR A 224 16.95 10.52 10.96
N ARG A 225 18.09 10.29 10.30
CA ARG A 225 18.43 10.99 9.06
C ARG A 225 17.59 10.39 7.92
N PRO A 226 16.84 11.19 7.14
CA PRO A 226 16.14 10.69 5.95
C PRO A 226 17.11 10.19 4.89
N VAL A 227 16.68 9.20 4.10
CA VAL A 227 17.46 8.62 3.01
C VAL A 227 16.77 8.98 1.68
N PRO A 228 17.47 9.55 0.68
CA PRO A 228 16.86 9.92 -0.61
C PRO A 228 16.21 8.72 -1.30
N ALA A 229 15.23 8.92 -2.18
CA ALA A 229 14.75 7.85 -3.06
C ALA A 229 15.86 7.33 -4.02
N ARG A 230 15.60 6.25 -4.74
CA ARG A 230 16.42 5.79 -5.88
C ARG A 230 15.60 5.74 -7.15
N LEU A 231 16.26 6.01 -8.27
CA LEU A 231 15.75 5.77 -9.61
C LEU A 231 16.73 4.86 -10.34
N PHE A 232 16.18 3.80 -10.91
CA PHE A 232 16.89 2.81 -11.68
C PHE A 232 16.33 2.77 -13.08
N ARG A 233 17.17 2.96 -14.09
CA ARG A 233 16.79 2.83 -15.49
C ARG A 233 16.97 1.39 -15.95
N ASN A 234 15.96 0.80 -16.57
CA ASN A 234 16.04 -0.51 -17.18
C ASN A 234 16.87 -0.43 -18.47
N ASP A 235 17.75 -1.39 -18.73
CA ASP A 235 18.59 -1.41 -19.94
C ASP A 235 17.99 -2.23 -21.10
N GLY A 236 16.79 -2.77 -20.90
CA GLY A 236 16.08 -3.63 -21.84
C GLY A 236 16.64 -5.05 -21.95
N ARG A 237 17.53 -5.44 -21.03
CA ARG A 237 18.16 -6.76 -20.97
C ARG A 237 17.94 -7.45 -19.62
N GLY A 238 16.93 -6.99 -18.88
CA GLY A 238 16.62 -7.48 -17.53
C GLY A 238 17.58 -6.95 -16.45
N HIS A 239 18.33 -5.88 -16.74
CA HIS A 239 19.21 -5.23 -15.78
C HIS A 239 18.82 -3.77 -15.56
N PHE A 240 19.01 -3.32 -14.32
CA PHE A 240 18.78 -1.95 -13.93
C PHE A 240 20.09 -1.22 -13.66
N VAL A 241 20.17 0.03 -14.11
CA VAL A 241 21.28 0.96 -13.86
C VAL A 241 20.81 2.04 -12.89
N ASP A 242 21.51 2.21 -11.77
CA ASP A 242 21.22 3.33 -10.86
C ASP A 242 21.56 4.67 -11.54
N VAL A 243 20.52 5.45 -11.83
CA VAL A 243 20.61 6.78 -12.43
C VAL A 243 20.21 7.88 -11.43
N THR A 244 20.02 7.57 -10.14
CA THR A 244 19.49 8.48 -9.11
C THR A 244 20.18 9.84 -9.10
N ALA A 245 21.52 9.86 -9.15
CA ALA A 245 22.29 11.10 -9.12
C ALA A 245 22.24 11.84 -10.48
N ALA A 246 22.35 11.09 -11.59
CA ALA A 246 22.30 11.65 -12.94
C ALA A 246 20.94 12.29 -13.25
N ALA A 247 19.85 11.61 -12.85
CA ALA A 247 18.49 12.08 -12.99
C ALA A 247 18.11 13.18 -11.98
N GLY A 248 18.97 13.49 -11.00
CA GLY A 248 18.74 14.55 -10.01
C GLY A 248 17.81 14.19 -8.85
N VAL A 249 17.35 12.94 -8.74
CA VAL A 249 16.46 12.44 -7.68
C VAL A 249 17.11 12.49 -6.29
N SER A 250 18.45 12.50 -6.21
CA SER A 250 19.16 12.67 -4.94
C SER A 250 19.21 14.11 -4.40
N LYS A 251 18.75 15.12 -5.17
CA LYS A 251 18.85 16.55 -4.81
C LYS A 251 17.89 16.97 -3.70
N ALA A 252 16.83 16.20 -3.47
CA ALA A 252 15.90 16.39 -2.36
C ALA A 252 15.66 15.04 -1.68
N TYR A 253 15.40 15.07 -0.38
CA TYR A 253 15.19 13.86 0.41
C TYR A 253 14.22 14.10 1.56
N GLY A 254 13.56 13.04 1.97
CA GLY A 254 12.60 13.00 3.07
C GLY A 254 12.44 11.56 3.56
N ALA A 255 11.59 11.38 4.56
CA ALA A 255 11.27 10.05 5.08
C ALA A 255 10.15 9.44 4.21
N GLY A 256 10.49 8.92 3.03
CA GLY A 256 9.53 8.47 2.03
C GLY A 256 8.73 7.24 2.47
N LEU A 257 7.41 7.28 2.27
CA LEU A 257 6.49 6.19 2.61
C LEU A 257 5.65 5.68 1.44
N GLY A 258 5.30 6.54 0.49
CA GLY A 258 4.45 6.16 -0.63
C GLY A 258 4.89 6.86 -1.91
N VAL A 259 4.94 6.11 -3.00
CA VAL A 259 5.19 6.59 -4.35
C VAL A 259 3.89 6.53 -5.15
N ALA A 260 3.58 7.60 -5.89
CA ALA A 260 2.49 7.62 -6.86
C ALA A 260 2.98 8.26 -8.16
N VAL A 261 2.90 7.50 -9.25
CA VAL A 261 3.29 7.95 -10.58
C VAL A 261 2.08 8.49 -11.33
N GLY A 262 2.26 9.54 -12.12
CA GLY A 262 1.23 10.10 -12.97
C GLY A 262 1.71 11.36 -13.68
N ASP A 263 1.00 11.78 -14.72
CA ASP A 263 1.25 13.07 -15.37
C ASP A 263 0.60 14.19 -14.55
N TYR A 264 1.36 14.81 -13.65
CA TYR A 264 0.83 15.81 -12.70
C TYR A 264 0.77 17.21 -13.29
N ASN A 265 1.61 17.51 -14.29
CA ASN A 265 1.67 18.82 -14.94
C ASN A 265 0.90 18.89 -16.27
N GLY A 266 0.44 17.75 -16.80
CA GLY A 266 -0.34 17.64 -18.02
C GLY A 266 0.48 17.69 -19.32
N ASP A 267 1.80 17.43 -19.26
CA ASP A 267 2.69 17.45 -20.42
C ASP A 267 2.82 16.08 -21.13
N GLY A 268 2.14 15.07 -20.59
CA GLY A 268 2.10 13.70 -21.09
C GLY A 268 3.26 12.83 -20.63
N TRP A 269 4.26 13.35 -19.91
CA TRP A 269 5.32 12.57 -19.30
C TRP A 269 4.95 12.16 -17.88
N LEU A 270 5.39 10.98 -17.49
CA LEU A 270 5.12 10.48 -16.15
C LEU A 270 6.07 11.15 -15.15
N ASP A 271 5.46 11.70 -14.10
CA ASP A 271 6.11 12.30 -12.94
C ASP A 271 5.97 11.36 -11.73
N ALA A 272 6.74 11.61 -10.67
CA ALA A 272 6.65 10.83 -9.43
C ALA A 272 6.35 11.72 -8.22
N TYR A 273 5.36 11.34 -7.42
CA TYR A 273 5.06 11.99 -6.15
C TYR A 273 5.45 11.08 -4.98
N VAL A 274 6.22 11.63 -4.03
CA VAL A 274 6.64 10.92 -2.82
C VAL A 274 5.99 11.57 -1.60
N ALA A 275 5.15 10.78 -0.92
CA ALA A 275 4.59 11.15 0.38
C ALA A 275 5.61 10.85 1.49
N ASN A 276 6.00 11.88 2.23
CA ASN A 276 7.01 11.81 3.28
C ASN A 276 6.37 11.83 4.68
N ASP A 277 6.91 11.05 5.61
CA ASP A 277 6.50 11.10 7.01
C ASP A 277 7.18 12.26 7.75
N GLY A 278 6.38 13.14 8.33
CA GLY A 278 6.86 14.27 9.12
C GLY A 278 7.78 15.24 8.37
N THR A 279 7.93 15.15 7.04
CA THR A 279 8.76 16.05 6.24
C THR A 279 8.00 16.46 4.98
N PRO A 280 8.38 17.57 4.30
CA PRO A 280 7.66 18.01 3.12
C PRO A 280 7.64 16.91 2.04
N ASN A 281 6.50 16.70 1.39
CA ASN A 281 6.38 15.76 0.27
C ASN A 281 7.18 16.27 -0.95
N GLN A 282 7.49 15.37 -1.87
CA GLN A 282 8.26 15.69 -3.06
C GLN A 282 7.42 15.41 -4.30
N LEU A 283 7.49 16.32 -5.28
CA LEU A 283 6.85 16.16 -6.58
C LEU A 283 7.94 16.25 -7.65
N TRP A 284 8.40 15.10 -8.12
CA TRP A 284 9.42 14.97 -9.14
C TRP A 284 8.79 15.13 -10.52
N LEU A 285 8.90 16.32 -11.10
CA LEU A 285 8.49 16.55 -12.48
C LEU A 285 9.58 16.10 -13.45
N ASN A 286 9.20 15.30 -14.43
CA ASN A 286 10.06 14.84 -15.50
C ASN A 286 10.41 16.00 -16.44
N ARG A 287 11.68 16.15 -16.80
CA ARG A 287 12.19 17.23 -17.67
C ARG A 287 12.38 16.81 -19.12
N HIS A 288 11.99 15.59 -19.47
CA HIS A 288 12.02 15.00 -20.82
C HIS A 288 13.44 14.81 -21.37
N ASP A 289 14.46 14.99 -20.54
CA ASP A 289 15.89 14.85 -20.85
C ASP A 289 16.57 13.78 -19.97
N GLY A 290 15.76 12.93 -19.34
CA GLY A 290 16.21 11.92 -18.39
C GLY A 290 16.42 12.43 -16.97
N THR A 291 16.06 13.69 -16.69
CA THR A 291 16.18 14.29 -15.35
C THR A 291 14.84 14.69 -14.73
N PHE A 292 14.84 14.85 -13.41
CA PHE A 292 13.72 15.29 -12.62
C PHE A 292 14.04 16.56 -11.83
N VAL A 293 13.01 17.35 -11.53
CA VAL A 293 13.06 18.49 -10.62
C VAL A 293 12.00 18.32 -9.53
N ASP A 294 12.34 18.60 -8.27
CA ASP A 294 11.37 18.61 -7.18
C ASP A 294 10.62 19.95 -7.16
N GLU A 295 9.36 19.93 -7.61
CA GLU A 295 8.43 21.06 -7.61
C GLU A 295 7.48 21.03 -6.41
N GLY A 296 7.65 20.09 -5.47
CA GLY A 296 6.83 19.98 -4.27
C GLY A 296 6.71 21.31 -3.52
N PRO A 297 7.82 22.00 -3.21
CA PRO A 297 7.80 23.26 -2.47
C PRO A 297 7.07 24.41 -3.18
N LEU A 298 7.09 24.44 -4.51
CA LEU A 298 6.53 25.54 -5.31
C LEU A 298 5.08 25.30 -5.73
N SER A 299 4.70 24.03 -5.94
CA SER A 299 3.35 23.62 -6.35
C SER A 299 2.33 23.61 -5.20
N GLY A 300 2.78 23.71 -3.94
CA GLY A 300 1.95 23.50 -2.76
C GLY A 300 1.66 22.02 -2.45
N ALA A 301 2.28 21.10 -3.19
CA ALA A 301 2.17 19.66 -2.94
C ALA A 301 3.02 19.20 -1.74
N ALA A 302 4.06 19.95 -1.37
CA ALA A 302 4.98 19.60 -0.29
C ALA A 302 4.40 19.74 1.12
N LEU A 303 3.57 20.74 1.37
CA LEU A 303 3.13 21.10 2.72
C LEU A 303 1.62 21.30 2.76
N LYS A 304 1.01 20.92 3.88
CA LYS A 304 -0.35 21.38 4.19
C LYS A 304 -0.31 22.89 4.42
N ALA A 305 -1.11 23.66 3.70
CA ALA A 305 -1.51 24.96 4.21
C ALA A 305 -2.29 24.70 5.52
N TRP A 306 -1.86 25.31 6.64
CA TRP A 306 -2.54 25.17 7.94
C TRP A 306 -3.95 25.80 7.96
N ALA A 307 -4.50 26.20 6.81
CA ALA A 307 -5.86 26.68 6.67
C ALA A 307 -6.59 25.91 5.55
N SER A 308 -7.66 25.24 5.96
CA SER A 308 -8.67 24.55 5.15
C SER A 308 -8.39 23.08 4.75
N ARG A 309 -9.41 22.27 5.01
CA ARG A 309 -9.46 20.81 4.94
C ARG A 309 -9.26 20.32 3.50
N ARG A 310 -8.24 19.46 3.28
CA ARG A 310 -8.22 18.22 2.45
C ARG A 310 -6.83 18.00 1.85
N ALA A 311 -5.96 17.29 2.56
CA ALA A 311 -4.94 16.44 1.95
C ALA A 311 -4.30 15.59 3.06
N THR A 312 -4.72 14.35 3.21
CA THR A 312 -3.95 13.34 3.96
C THR A 312 -4.27 12.01 3.30
N SER A 313 -3.23 11.27 2.94
CA SER A 313 -3.23 10.01 2.17
C SER A 313 -3.27 10.15 0.64
N ILE A 314 -2.81 9.06 -0.01
CA ILE A 314 -2.89 8.74 -1.46
C ILE A 314 -4.27 9.11 -2.06
N SER A 315 -5.33 9.14 -1.25
CA SER A 315 -6.67 9.63 -1.61
C SER A 315 -6.67 11.04 -2.23
N THR A 316 -5.67 11.86 -1.95
CA THR A 316 -5.60 13.24 -2.47
C THR A 316 -5.13 13.29 -3.93
N ALA A 317 -4.25 12.39 -4.37
CA ALA A 317 -3.89 12.23 -5.77
C ALA A 317 -5.11 11.82 -6.62
N THR A 318 -5.96 10.94 -6.07
CA THR A 318 -7.25 10.58 -6.66
C THR A 318 -8.22 11.76 -6.77
N LYS A 319 -8.14 12.73 -5.84
CA LYS A 319 -8.98 13.95 -5.85
C LYS A 319 -8.55 14.99 -6.87
N ILE A 320 -7.27 15.05 -7.23
CA ILE A 320 -6.79 15.91 -8.32
C ILE A 320 -7.34 15.36 -9.66
N CYS A 321 -7.33 14.03 -9.84
CA CYS A 321 -7.86 13.40 -11.06
C CYS A 321 -9.41 13.42 -11.16
N SER A 322 -10.16 13.52 -10.04
CA SER A 322 -11.64 13.54 -10.07
C SER A 322 -12.28 14.88 -10.44
N SER A 323 -11.49 15.96 -10.49
CA SER A 323 -11.94 17.31 -10.85
C SER A 323 -12.05 17.55 -12.36
N ARG A 324 -11.64 16.57 -13.18
CA ARG A 324 -11.56 16.68 -14.65
C ARG A 324 -12.66 15.90 -15.38
N THR A 325 -12.89 16.30 -16.62
CA THR A 325 -14.02 15.86 -17.45
C THR A 325 -13.99 14.36 -17.73
N SER A 326 -15.13 13.77 -18.11
CA SER A 326 -15.29 12.32 -18.28
C SER A 326 -14.32 11.69 -19.32
N SER A 327 -13.71 12.50 -20.18
CA SER A 327 -12.72 12.04 -21.17
C SER A 327 -11.31 11.84 -20.61
N GLU A 328 -10.94 12.53 -19.52
CA GLU A 328 -9.59 12.48 -18.93
C GLU A 328 -9.45 11.36 -17.88
N ARG A 329 -10.55 10.83 -17.33
CA ARG A 329 -10.51 9.75 -16.33
C ARG A 329 -10.01 8.40 -16.86
N ARG A 330 -10.03 8.18 -18.18
CA ARG A 330 -9.61 6.91 -18.79
C ARG A 330 -8.10 6.74 -18.91
N ARG A 331 -7.29 7.76 -18.61
CA ARG A 331 -5.82 7.70 -18.67
C ARG A 331 -5.13 7.65 -17.30
N CYS A 332 -5.90 7.69 -16.21
CA CYS A 332 -5.39 7.77 -14.83
C CYS A 332 -5.33 6.39 -14.13
N CYS A 333 -5.81 5.32 -14.79
CA CYS A 333 -5.86 3.95 -14.28
C CYS A 333 -5.49 2.96 -15.38
N THR A 334 -4.22 2.96 -15.74
CA THR A 334 -3.47 1.87 -16.37
C THR A 334 -2.05 2.03 -15.88
#